data_AF-A0A2T9YJ59-F1
#
_entry.id   AF-A0A2T9YJ59-F1
#
_cell.length_a   1.000
_cell.length_b   1.000
_cell.length_c   1.000
_cell.angle_alpha   90.00
_cell.angle_beta   90.00
_cell.angle_gamma   90.00
#
_symmetry.space_group_name_H-M   'P 1'
#
loop_
_entity.id
_entity.type
_entity.pdbx_description
1 polymer ?
#
loop_
_entity_poly.entity_id
_entity_poly.type
_entity_poly.pdbx_seq_one_letter_code
_entity_poly.pdbx_strand_id
1 'polypeptide(L)'
;MDSINKKNQKLENFFGELPCQSETKIFHPPPNTETQNESGFHQESSFANTKNIVPSIHYRNSRSYLPHTSLELPRPLNSNNAIIDEIQDPNYETKYSSGSATDTSLCQQFLVQAGQSMGEYGCPIHRLETNLDRAAKCLGLDASFAAVPGFILIFWDDPSKTFGSETKVVKLLQNFDMMKLELVDSLVDDVVREKISVSEGISQLSTIKKLAPIYPWYVKMFSYALASMAVAPLAFSGGWKEAFLSFFLGAIVYFLELLGSKFTEFRNIVEFTSALFVSFVAASLSDYVCYGSVVLSSLVVILP
;
A
#
# COMPACT_ATOMS: atom_id res chain seq x y z
N MET A 1 -51.71 19.62 28.94
CA MET A 1 -50.81 19.24 27.83
C MET A 1 -49.52 18.63 28.39
N ASP A 2 -49.63 17.87 29.50
CA ASP A 2 -48.52 17.69 30.44
C ASP A 2 -48.03 16.24 30.56
N SER A 3 -48.67 15.31 29.84
CA SER A 3 -48.29 13.88 29.86
C SER A 3 -47.29 13.51 28.75
N ILE A 4 -47.10 14.38 27.73
CA ILE A 4 -46.13 14.16 26.66
C ILE A 4 -44.73 14.65 27.09
N ASN A 5 -44.64 15.69 27.91
CA ASN A 5 -43.36 16.26 28.34
C ASN A 5 -42.60 15.36 29.33
N LYS A 6 -43.33 14.54 30.11
CA LYS A 6 -42.72 13.60 31.07
C LYS A 6 -42.11 12.35 30.42
N LYS A 7 -42.47 12.06 29.15
CA LYS A 7 -41.92 10.91 28.39
C LYS A 7 -40.63 11.26 27.65
N ASN A 8 -40.49 12.52 27.21
CA ASN A 8 -39.26 13.02 26.58
C ASN A 8 -38.12 13.21 27.60
N GLN A 9 -38.45 13.59 28.84
CA GLN A 9 -37.47 13.71 29.92
C GLN A 9 -36.90 12.36 30.41
N LYS A 10 -37.55 11.23 30.05
CA LYS A 10 -37.05 9.87 30.34
C LYS A 10 -36.19 9.30 29.21
N LEU A 11 -36.18 9.92 28.03
CA LEU A 11 -35.36 9.50 26.88
C LEU A 11 -34.03 10.28 26.79
N GLU A 12 -33.98 11.54 27.27
CA GLU A 12 -32.71 12.28 27.37
C GLU A 12 -31.81 11.82 28.52
N ASN A 13 -32.40 11.27 29.60
CA ASN A 13 -31.63 10.65 30.69
C ASN A 13 -31.09 9.25 30.36
N PHE A 14 -31.30 8.75 29.14
CA PHE A 14 -30.75 7.46 28.68
C PHE A 14 -29.47 7.64 27.84
N PHE A 15 -29.14 8.88 27.45
CA PHE A 15 -27.94 9.23 26.65
C PHE A 15 -26.84 9.92 27.46
N GLY A 16 -27.05 10.17 28.74
CA GLY A 16 -26.13 10.91 29.60
C GLY A 16 -25.69 10.11 30.82
N GLU A 17 -24.90 9.05 30.63
CA GLU A 17 -23.94 8.54 31.62
C GLU A 17 -23.14 7.38 31.01
N LEU A 18 -21.99 7.69 30.42
CA LEU A 18 -20.91 6.72 30.22
C LEU A 18 -19.76 7.10 31.15
N PRO A 19 -19.50 6.35 32.25
CA PRO A 19 -18.24 6.49 32.96
C PRO A 19 -17.19 5.64 32.21
N CYS A 20 -16.68 6.18 31.11
CA CYS A 20 -15.40 5.71 30.57
C CYS A 20 -14.38 6.78 30.94
N GLN A 21 -13.71 6.60 32.09
CA GLN A 21 -12.71 7.55 32.55
C GLN A 21 -11.55 7.60 31.54
N SER A 22 -11.48 8.70 30.80
CA SER A 22 -10.23 9.22 30.24
C SER A 22 -9.82 10.43 31.07
N GLU A 23 -8.83 10.27 31.94
CA GLU A 23 -8.16 11.42 32.55
C GLU A 23 -7.50 12.24 31.43
N THR A 24 -8.12 13.36 31.07
CA THR A 24 -7.52 14.41 30.24
C THR A 24 -6.78 15.37 31.16
N LYS A 25 -5.46 15.17 31.30
CA LYS A 25 -4.57 16.19 31.87
C LYS A 25 -4.45 17.34 30.86
N ILE A 26 -5.26 18.37 31.04
CA ILE A 26 -5.16 19.64 30.31
C ILE A 26 -3.97 20.42 30.86
N PHE A 27 -2.96 20.66 30.02
CA PHE A 27 -1.81 21.51 30.33
C PHE A 27 -2.22 22.98 30.08
N HIS A 28 -2.35 23.77 31.14
CA HIS A 28 -2.54 25.22 31.06
C HIS A 28 -1.18 25.95 30.96
N PRO A 29 -0.95 26.82 29.96
CA PRO A 29 0.14 27.79 30.04
C PRO A 29 -0.29 29.06 30.81
N PRO A 30 0.62 29.69 31.60
CA PRO A 30 0.30 30.89 32.38
C PRO A 30 0.36 32.19 31.54
N PRO A 31 -0.26 33.30 32.01
CA PRO A 31 -0.45 34.51 31.22
C PRO A 31 0.50 35.63 31.64
N ASN A 32 1.30 36.18 30.71
CA ASN A 32 2.04 37.43 30.95
C ASN A 32 1.86 38.42 29.78
N THR A 33 1.23 39.53 30.12
CA THR A 33 1.12 40.81 29.42
C THR A 33 2.47 41.52 29.36
N GLU A 34 2.85 42.10 28.21
CA GLU A 34 3.61 43.37 28.15
C GLU A 34 3.57 43.97 26.73
N THR A 35 3.34 45.27 26.70
CA THR A 35 3.08 46.15 25.54
C THR A 35 4.33 46.95 25.12
N GLN A 36 4.28 47.50 23.89
CA GLN A 36 5.12 48.58 23.31
C GLN A 36 6.52 48.14 22.80
N ASN A 37 7.05 48.53 21.62
CA ASN A 37 6.91 49.78 20.87
C ASN A 37 7.25 49.64 19.37
N GLU A 38 6.83 50.66 18.62
CA GLU A 38 6.87 50.89 17.17
C GLU A 38 8.26 51.07 16.52
N SER A 39 8.35 50.68 15.24
CA SER A 39 9.02 51.37 14.10
C SER A 39 8.99 50.38 12.92
N GLY A 40 8.38 50.58 11.75
CA GLY A 40 8.20 51.78 10.95
C GLY A 40 9.22 51.77 9.81
N PHE A 41 8.85 51.31 8.60
CA PHE A 41 9.07 51.98 7.29
C PHE A 41 8.71 51.06 6.10
N HIS A 42 7.96 51.61 5.15
CA HIS A 42 7.53 51.01 3.87
C HIS A 42 8.67 50.93 2.84
N GLN A 43 8.58 50.02 1.85
CA GLN A 43 8.71 50.38 0.41
C GLN A 43 8.29 49.23 -0.51
N GLU A 44 7.57 49.59 -1.58
CA GLU A 44 7.06 48.78 -2.69
C GLU A 44 8.11 48.29 -3.71
N SER A 45 7.71 47.21 -4.41
CA SER A 45 7.83 46.98 -5.88
C SER A 45 9.17 46.60 -6.56
N SER A 46 9.04 45.58 -7.42
CA SER A 46 9.54 45.48 -8.80
C SER A 46 10.84 44.68 -9.11
N PHE A 47 10.63 43.61 -9.90
CA PHE A 47 11.47 43.01 -10.95
C PHE A 47 12.96 42.67 -10.70
N ALA A 48 13.31 41.37 -10.78
CA ALA A 48 14.09 40.76 -11.89
C ALA A 48 14.89 39.50 -11.48
N ASN A 49 14.69 38.43 -12.27
CA ASN A 49 15.71 37.51 -12.79
C ASN A 49 16.84 37.03 -11.85
N THR A 50 16.78 35.79 -11.35
CA THR A 50 18.00 34.98 -11.16
C THR A 50 17.69 33.48 -11.29
N LYS A 51 18.55 32.84 -12.09
CA LYS A 51 18.70 31.42 -12.36
C LYS A 51 18.71 30.57 -11.07
N ASN A 52 17.77 29.64 -10.92
CA ASN A 52 17.84 28.61 -9.89
C ASN A 52 18.64 27.40 -10.41
N ILE A 53 19.93 27.44 -10.12
CA ILE A 53 20.84 26.30 -10.17
C ILE A 53 20.53 25.44 -8.94
N VAL A 54 20.03 24.22 -9.15
CA VAL A 54 19.90 23.23 -8.07
C VAL A 54 21.26 22.55 -7.87
N PRO A 55 21.83 22.51 -6.66
CA PRO A 55 23.12 21.86 -6.43
C PRO A 55 22.97 20.33 -6.50
N SER A 56 23.90 19.69 -7.21
CA SER A 56 24.06 18.24 -7.29
C SER A 56 24.54 17.67 -5.95
N ILE A 57 23.70 16.86 -5.32
CA ILE A 57 24.08 16.08 -4.13
C ILE A 57 24.83 14.83 -4.61
N HIS A 58 26.13 14.79 -4.30
CA HIS A 58 26.94 13.58 -4.43
C HIS A 58 26.42 12.50 -3.48
N TYR A 59 25.87 11.42 -4.04
CA TYR A 59 25.56 10.21 -3.28
C TYR A 59 26.87 9.47 -2.95
N ARG A 60 27.27 9.52 -1.69
CA ARG A 60 28.39 8.73 -1.15
C ARG A 60 27.93 7.28 -0.99
N ASN A 61 28.37 6.44 -1.90
CA ASN A 61 28.17 4.99 -1.89
C ASN A 61 28.86 4.36 -0.65
N SER A 62 28.09 3.90 0.33
CA SER A 62 28.52 3.02 1.42
C SER A 62 27.31 2.44 2.15
N ARG A 63 26.80 1.30 1.69
CA ARG A 63 26.12 0.35 2.59
C ARG A 63 26.33 -1.07 2.09
N SER A 64 27.13 -1.80 2.86
CA SER A 64 27.35 -3.23 2.78
C SER A 64 26.01 -3.95 2.88
N TYR A 65 25.63 -4.68 1.83
CA TYR A 65 24.49 -5.60 1.89
C TYR A 65 24.86 -6.80 2.76
N LEU A 66 24.01 -7.11 3.73
CA LEU A 66 24.04 -8.36 4.48
C LEU A 66 23.69 -9.53 3.53
N PRO A 67 24.28 -10.72 3.70
CA PRO A 67 24.00 -11.85 2.83
C PRO A 67 22.60 -12.38 3.14
N HIS A 68 21.68 -12.28 2.18
CA HIS A 68 20.37 -12.89 2.29
C HIS A 68 20.48 -14.40 2.08
N THR A 69 19.93 -15.14 3.06
CA THR A 69 19.61 -16.56 2.96
C THR A 69 18.82 -16.82 1.68
N SER A 70 19.37 -17.67 0.82
CA SER A 70 18.86 -18.00 -0.50
C SER A 70 17.50 -18.70 -0.41
N LEU A 71 16.41 -17.99 -0.71
CA LEU A 71 15.18 -18.65 -1.18
C LEU A 71 15.41 -18.98 -2.66
N GLU A 72 15.88 -20.20 -2.92
CA GLU A 72 16.05 -20.71 -4.28
C GLU A 72 14.70 -20.67 -5.03
N LEU A 73 14.64 -19.86 -6.08
CA LEU A 73 13.68 -20.01 -7.17
C LEU A 73 13.79 -21.44 -7.74
N PRO A 74 12.71 -22.07 -8.23
CA PRO A 74 12.81 -23.32 -8.98
C PRO A 74 13.74 -23.12 -10.19
N ARG A 75 14.82 -23.90 -10.25
CA ARG A 75 15.79 -23.85 -11.36
C ARG A 75 15.11 -24.20 -12.69
N PRO A 76 15.40 -23.49 -13.79
CA PRO A 76 15.04 -23.97 -15.11
C PRO A 76 15.83 -25.26 -15.41
N LEU A 77 15.16 -26.18 -16.09
CA LEU A 77 15.70 -27.46 -16.50
C LEU A 77 16.98 -27.26 -17.34
N ASN A 78 18.01 -27.96 -16.89
CA ASN A 78 19.31 -28.16 -17.51
C ASN A 78 19.23 -28.46 -19.02
N SER A 79 19.76 -27.55 -19.84
CA SER A 79 20.29 -27.86 -21.17
C SER A 79 21.72 -27.32 -21.27
N ASN A 80 22.64 -28.14 -20.77
CA ASN A 80 24.09 -28.00 -20.81
C ASN A 80 24.67 -27.58 -22.18
N ASN A 81 25.67 -26.69 -22.11
CA ASN A 81 26.94 -26.71 -22.87
C ASN A 81 26.93 -26.38 -24.38
N ALA A 82 26.55 -25.16 -24.78
CA ALA A 82 26.91 -24.66 -26.12
C ALA A 82 27.15 -23.14 -26.25
N ILE A 83 27.06 -22.33 -25.20
CA ILE A 83 27.16 -20.86 -25.32
C ILE A 83 28.18 -20.31 -24.31
N ILE A 84 29.35 -20.95 -24.25
CA ILE A 84 30.54 -20.40 -23.60
C ILE A 84 31.57 -20.31 -24.70
N ASP A 85 31.52 -19.25 -25.51
CA ASP A 85 32.64 -18.76 -26.33
C ASP A 85 32.37 -17.42 -27.04
N GLU A 86 31.37 -16.62 -26.64
CA GLU A 86 31.08 -15.36 -27.34
C GLU A 86 30.65 -14.25 -26.37
N ILE A 87 31.54 -13.85 -25.46
CA ILE A 87 31.33 -12.64 -24.63
C ILE A 87 32.64 -11.85 -24.57
N GLN A 88 32.94 -11.13 -25.64
CA GLN A 88 33.67 -9.85 -25.60
C GLN A 88 33.37 -9.08 -26.90
N ASP A 89 32.12 -8.64 -27.10
CA ASP A 89 31.78 -7.75 -28.20
C ASP A 89 31.53 -6.31 -27.71
N PRO A 90 32.25 -5.29 -28.22
CA PRO A 90 32.10 -3.89 -27.85
C PRO A 90 30.87 -3.19 -28.48
N ASN A 91 29.92 -3.95 -29.06
CA ASN A 91 28.74 -3.44 -29.78
C ASN A 91 27.45 -3.47 -28.94
N TYR A 92 27.55 -3.03 -27.68
CA TYR A 92 26.42 -3.00 -26.74
C TYR A 92 25.35 -1.96 -27.10
N GLU A 93 25.72 -0.80 -27.64
CA GLU A 93 24.75 0.26 -28.01
C GLU A 93 23.86 -0.09 -29.21
N THR A 94 24.20 -1.14 -29.97
CA THR A 94 23.59 -1.38 -31.28
C THR A 94 22.48 -2.44 -31.29
N LYS A 95 22.28 -3.22 -30.22
CA LYS A 95 21.37 -4.38 -30.26
C LYS A 95 19.88 -4.05 -30.07
N TYR A 96 19.56 -2.88 -29.52
CA TYR A 96 18.17 -2.38 -29.42
C TYR A 96 17.85 -1.23 -30.38
N SER A 97 18.85 -0.74 -31.13
CA SER A 97 18.69 0.39 -32.04
C SER A 97 18.38 0.00 -33.49
N SER A 98 17.98 -1.25 -33.75
CA SER A 98 17.49 -1.68 -35.06
C SER A 98 16.25 -2.58 -34.97
N GLY A 99 15.09 -1.92 -34.89
CA GLY A 99 13.88 -2.29 -35.63
C GLY A 99 13.37 -3.73 -35.56
N SER A 100 12.70 -4.07 -34.46
CA SER A 100 11.54 -4.95 -34.52
C SER A 100 10.46 -4.39 -33.60
N ALA A 101 9.35 -3.93 -34.19
CA ALA A 101 8.19 -3.41 -33.44
C ALA A 101 7.67 -4.42 -32.39
N THR A 102 7.95 -5.72 -32.59
CA THR A 102 7.59 -6.80 -31.68
C THR A 102 8.36 -6.72 -30.36
N ASP A 103 9.64 -6.34 -30.37
CA ASP A 103 10.49 -6.33 -29.16
C ASP A 103 10.13 -5.15 -28.24
N THR A 104 9.88 -3.97 -28.83
CA THR A 104 9.37 -2.79 -28.09
C THR A 104 8.04 -3.10 -27.40
N SER A 105 7.13 -3.78 -28.09
CA SER A 105 5.81 -4.12 -27.54
C SER A 105 5.90 -5.07 -26.33
N LEU A 106 6.86 -5.99 -26.33
CA LEU A 106 7.12 -6.91 -25.23
C LEU A 106 7.72 -6.18 -24.03
N CYS A 107 8.68 -5.28 -24.24
CA CYS A 107 9.25 -4.45 -23.18
C CYS A 107 8.18 -3.56 -22.52
N GLN A 108 7.31 -2.94 -23.32
CA GLN A 108 6.18 -2.16 -22.81
C GLN A 108 5.20 -3.03 -22.00
N GLN A 109 4.88 -4.22 -22.50
CA GLN A 109 4.00 -5.16 -21.81
C GLN A 109 4.59 -5.60 -20.46
N PHE A 110 5.89 -5.89 -20.41
CA PHE A 110 6.59 -6.24 -19.19
C PHE A 110 6.51 -5.12 -18.15
N LEU A 111 6.84 -3.87 -18.53
CA LEU A 111 6.78 -2.72 -17.63
C LEU A 111 5.37 -2.47 -17.09
N VAL A 112 4.34 -2.57 -17.93
CA VAL A 112 2.93 -2.45 -17.52
C VAL A 112 2.59 -3.51 -16.47
N GLN A 113 2.93 -4.78 -16.72
CA GLN A 113 2.61 -5.86 -15.80
C GLN A 113 3.43 -5.81 -14.51
N ALA A 114 4.71 -5.45 -14.60
CA ALA A 114 5.59 -5.29 -13.45
C ALA A 114 5.09 -4.16 -12.56
N GLY A 115 4.82 -2.99 -13.14
CA GLY A 115 4.26 -1.85 -12.42
C GLY A 115 2.92 -2.15 -11.77
N GLN A 116 2.01 -2.81 -12.50
CA GLN A 116 0.75 -3.28 -11.93
C GLN A 116 0.99 -4.18 -10.71
N SER A 117 1.85 -5.18 -10.83
CA SER A 117 2.07 -6.18 -9.77
C SER A 117 2.73 -5.56 -8.55
N MET A 118 3.78 -4.76 -8.75
CA MET A 118 4.47 -4.06 -7.66
C MET A 118 3.51 -3.13 -6.91
N GLY A 119 2.66 -2.39 -7.62
CA GLY A 119 1.68 -1.52 -7.00
C GLY A 119 0.55 -2.28 -6.29
N GLU A 120 0.03 -3.36 -6.87
CA GLU A 120 -0.97 -4.22 -6.22
C GLU A 120 -0.46 -4.81 -4.91
N TYR A 121 0.82 -5.19 -4.85
CA TYR A 121 1.45 -5.80 -3.67
C TYR A 121 1.91 -4.81 -2.60
N GLY A 122 1.76 -3.50 -2.84
CA GLY A 122 2.01 -2.45 -1.85
C GLY A 122 3.39 -1.79 -1.93
N CYS A 123 4.04 -1.79 -3.11
CA CYS A 123 5.28 -1.02 -3.31
C CYS A 123 5.04 0.48 -3.02
N PRO A 124 5.91 1.15 -2.24
CA PRO A 124 5.84 2.60 -2.08
C PRO A 124 5.94 3.31 -3.43
N ILE A 125 5.07 4.31 -3.67
CA ILE A 125 4.95 5.03 -4.96
C ILE A 125 6.31 5.54 -5.48
N HIS A 126 7.11 6.18 -4.62
CA HIS A 126 8.40 6.74 -5.05
C HIS A 126 9.40 5.65 -5.46
N ARG A 127 9.35 4.47 -4.82
CA ARG A 127 10.19 3.31 -5.19
C ARG A 127 9.70 2.70 -6.48
N LEU A 128 8.39 2.56 -6.63
CA LEU A 128 7.76 2.05 -7.83
C LEU A 128 8.16 2.89 -9.05
N GLU A 129 7.99 4.22 -8.99
CA GLU A 129 8.35 5.13 -10.09
C GLU A 129 9.84 5.06 -10.42
N THR A 130 10.71 5.10 -9.42
CA THR A 130 12.17 5.03 -9.62
C THR A 130 12.60 3.70 -10.24
N ASN A 131 12.00 2.58 -9.80
CA ASN A 131 12.33 1.25 -10.31
C ASN A 131 11.85 1.07 -11.75
N LEU A 132 10.65 1.54 -12.08
CA LEU A 132 10.11 1.48 -13.44
C LEU A 132 10.86 2.42 -14.40
N ASP A 133 11.20 3.64 -13.98
CA ASP A 133 12.02 4.58 -14.76
C ASP A 133 13.40 4.00 -15.07
N ARG A 134 14.07 3.40 -14.08
CA ARG A 134 15.34 2.70 -14.30
C ARG A 134 15.17 1.51 -15.25
N ALA A 135 14.13 0.71 -15.08
CA ALA A 135 13.87 -0.43 -15.93
C ALA A 135 13.58 -0.03 -17.39
N ALA A 136 12.82 1.03 -17.62
CA ALA A 136 12.54 1.57 -18.96
C ALA A 136 13.82 2.02 -19.67
N LYS A 137 14.69 2.76 -18.97
CA LYS A 137 15.99 3.21 -19.51
C LYS A 137 16.89 2.05 -19.90
N CYS A 138 16.98 1.01 -19.06
CA CYS A 138 17.78 -0.19 -19.37
C CYS A 138 17.20 -0.99 -20.54
N LEU A 139 15.89 -0.96 -20.74
CA LEU A 139 15.21 -1.60 -21.88
C LEU A 139 15.21 -0.74 -23.15
N GLY A 140 15.83 0.44 -23.13
CA GLY A 140 15.87 1.37 -24.27
C GLY A 140 14.52 1.99 -24.63
N LEU A 141 13.62 2.14 -23.65
CA LEU A 141 12.31 2.75 -23.83
C LEU A 141 12.26 4.14 -23.18
N ASP A 142 11.83 5.14 -23.96
CA ASP A 142 11.48 6.45 -23.43
C ASP A 142 10.08 6.41 -22.83
N ALA A 143 10.02 6.30 -21.50
CA ALA A 143 8.78 6.21 -20.76
C ALA A 143 8.82 7.05 -19.47
N SER A 144 7.68 7.61 -19.10
CA SER A 144 7.50 8.31 -17.83
C SER A 144 6.37 7.67 -17.04
N PHE A 145 6.53 7.58 -15.72
CA PHE A 145 5.63 6.88 -14.82
C PHE A 145 5.12 7.85 -13.76
N ALA A 146 3.81 7.84 -13.52
CA ALA A 146 3.19 8.56 -12.41
C ALA A 146 2.19 7.64 -11.71
N ALA A 147 2.39 7.37 -10.43
CA ALA A 147 1.53 6.48 -9.66
C ALA A 147 0.72 7.25 -8.61
N VAL A 148 -0.57 6.91 -8.52
CA VAL A 148 -1.52 7.47 -7.55
C VAL A 148 -2.21 6.29 -6.85
N PRO A 149 -2.64 6.41 -5.58
CA PRO A 149 -3.41 5.35 -4.95
C PRO A 149 -4.60 4.91 -5.83
N GLY A 150 -4.53 3.66 -6.32
CA GLY A 150 -5.57 3.03 -7.15
C GLY A 150 -5.28 2.94 -8.65
N PHE A 151 -4.33 3.70 -9.21
CA PHE A 151 -3.91 3.56 -10.62
C PHE A 151 -2.48 4.04 -10.89
N ILE A 152 -1.87 3.51 -11.95
CA ILE A 152 -0.59 3.97 -12.49
C ILE A 152 -0.83 4.53 -13.90
N LEU A 153 -0.27 5.69 -14.16
CA LEU A 153 -0.17 6.30 -15.48
C LEU A 153 1.20 5.99 -16.07
N ILE A 154 1.20 5.48 -17.29
CA ILE A 154 2.40 5.17 -18.05
C ILE A 154 2.33 5.97 -19.34
N PHE A 155 3.27 6.87 -19.53
CA PHE A 155 3.41 7.70 -20.71
C PHE A 155 4.52 7.11 -21.58
N TRP A 156 4.20 6.72 -22.80
CA TRP A 156 5.20 6.31 -23.79
C TRP A 156 5.55 7.50 -24.68
N ASP A 157 6.83 7.83 -24.74
CA ASP A 157 7.36 8.80 -25.69
C ASP A 157 8.01 8.01 -26.83
N ASP A 158 7.47 8.17 -28.04
CA ASP A 158 8.00 7.51 -29.23
C ASP A 158 8.42 8.59 -30.22
N PRO A 159 9.73 8.93 -30.28
CA PRO A 159 10.21 9.99 -31.17
C PRO A 159 10.02 9.65 -32.65
N SER A 160 9.72 8.39 -32.99
CA SER A 160 9.44 7.95 -34.35
C SER A 160 7.98 8.15 -34.78
N LYS A 161 7.06 8.39 -33.84
CA LYS A 161 5.65 8.67 -34.11
C LYS A 161 5.38 10.18 -34.05
N THR A 162 5.26 10.82 -35.21
CA THR A 162 4.99 12.26 -35.37
C THR A 162 3.70 12.75 -34.68
N PHE A 163 2.75 11.85 -34.38
CA PHE A 163 1.46 12.17 -33.76
C PHE A 163 1.02 11.05 -32.82
N GLY A 164 1.42 11.12 -31.54
CA GLY A 164 0.73 10.39 -30.47
C GLY A 164 1.66 9.80 -29.42
N SER A 165 1.84 10.53 -28.31
CA SER A 165 2.24 9.89 -27.06
C SER A 165 1.10 8.98 -26.60
N GLU A 166 1.37 7.69 -26.44
CA GLU A 166 0.39 6.74 -25.93
C GLU A 166 0.42 6.77 -24.40
N THR A 167 -0.72 7.08 -23.78
CA THR A 167 -0.87 7.01 -22.32
C THR A 167 -1.67 5.77 -21.95
N LYS A 168 -1.10 4.90 -21.12
CA LYS A 168 -1.80 3.75 -20.55
C LYS A 168 -2.13 4.00 -19.09
N VAL A 169 -3.39 3.77 -18.75
CA VAL A 169 -3.87 3.81 -17.36
C VAL A 169 -4.07 2.38 -16.89
N VAL A 170 -3.38 2.02 -15.84
CA VAL A 170 -3.45 0.68 -15.23
C VAL A 170 -4.14 0.83 -13.89
N LYS A 171 -5.26 0.12 -13.68
CA LYS A 171 -5.95 0.10 -12.39
C LYS A 171 -5.30 -0.91 -11.46
N LEU A 172 -5.15 -0.54 -10.19
CA LEU A 172 -4.55 -1.38 -9.17
C LEU A 172 -5.64 -1.87 -8.22
N LEU A 173 -5.61 -3.16 -7.93
CA LEU A 173 -6.39 -3.77 -6.86
C LEU A 173 -5.46 -3.93 -5.66
N GLN A 174 -5.72 -3.19 -4.59
CA GLN A 174 -4.91 -3.26 -3.38
C GLN A 174 -4.99 -4.67 -2.79
N ASN A 175 -3.89 -5.42 -2.90
CA ASN A 175 -3.74 -6.76 -2.39
C ASN A 175 -2.32 -6.89 -1.82
N PHE A 176 -2.13 -6.39 -0.60
CA PHE A 176 -0.83 -6.39 0.06
C PHE A 176 -0.28 -7.82 0.21
N ASP A 177 0.83 -8.10 -0.46
CA ASP A 177 1.55 -9.36 -0.38
C ASP A 177 3.05 -9.10 -0.50
N MET A 178 3.70 -8.97 0.66
CA MET A 178 5.12 -8.59 0.73
C MET A 178 6.04 -9.64 0.11
N MET A 179 5.66 -10.93 0.15
CA MET A 179 6.46 -11.98 -0.49
C MET A 179 6.43 -11.82 -2.00
N LYS A 180 5.24 -11.64 -2.58
CA LYS A 180 5.13 -11.45 -4.03
C LYS A 180 5.79 -10.14 -4.46
N LEU A 181 5.72 -9.10 -3.64
CA LEU A 181 6.43 -7.85 -3.90
C LEU A 181 7.94 -8.06 -4.03
N GLU A 182 8.56 -8.77 -3.09
CA GLU A 182 10.00 -9.07 -3.12
C GLU A 182 10.36 -9.90 -4.36
N LEU A 183 9.55 -10.91 -4.71
CA LEU A 183 9.77 -11.72 -5.91
C LEU A 183 9.70 -10.90 -7.19
N VAL A 184 8.74 -9.98 -7.31
CA VAL A 184 8.62 -9.11 -8.50
C VAL A 184 9.77 -8.11 -8.56
N ASP A 185 10.16 -7.50 -7.44
CA ASP A 185 11.27 -6.54 -7.40
C ASP A 185 12.59 -7.21 -7.81
N SER A 186 12.86 -8.42 -7.30
CA SER A 186 14.02 -9.23 -7.72
C SER A 186 13.96 -9.60 -9.21
N LEU A 187 12.78 -9.96 -9.72
CA LEU A 187 12.61 -10.29 -11.14
C LEU A 187 12.90 -9.09 -12.05
N VAL A 188 12.41 -7.91 -11.70
CA VAL A 188 12.72 -6.67 -12.42
C VAL A 188 14.22 -6.40 -12.41
N ASP A 189 14.87 -6.60 -11.26
CA ASP A 189 16.31 -6.46 -11.14
C ASP A 189 17.10 -7.44 -12.01
N ASP A 190 16.62 -8.68 -12.15
CA ASP A 190 17.26 -9.69 -12.99
C ASP A 190 17.08 -9.40 -14.49
N VAL A 191 15.93 -8.84 -14.90
CA VAL A 191 15.73 -8.33 -16.27
C VAL A 191 16.64 -7.14 -16.55
N VAL A 192 16.72 -6.18 -15.62
CA VAL A 192 17.56 -4.97 -15.77
C VAL A 192 19.05 -5.30 -15.82
N ARG A 193 19.48 -6.36 -15.13
CA ARG A 193 20.87 -6.86 -15.18
C ARG A 193 21.11 -7.84 -16.32
N GLU A 194 20.16 -7.99 -17.24
CA GLU A 194 20.22 -8.88 -18.41
C GLU A 194 20.47 -10.37 -18.07
N LYS A 195 20.14 -10.81 -16.85
CA LYS A 195 20.26 -12.22 -16.48
C LYS A 195 19.18 -13.09 -17.12
N ILE A 196 18.02 -12.49 -17.40
CA ILE A 196 16.86 -13.13 -18.01
C ILE A 196 16.29 -12.26 -19.12
N SER A 197 15.67 -12.88 -20.13
CA SER A 197 15.03 -12.15 -21.22
C SER A 197 13.68 -11.57 -20.79
N VAL A 198 13.22 -10.53 -21.48
CA VAL A 198 11.92 -9.87 -21.21
C VAL A 198 10.75 -10.85 -21.37
N SER A 199 10.79 -11.70 -22.39
CA SER A 199 9.75 -12.72 -22.62
C SER A 199 9.67 -13.73 -21.46
N GLU A 200 10.83 -14.16 -20.96
CA GLU A 200 10.92 -15.04 -19.79
C GLU A 200 10.43 -14.32 -18.53
N GLY A 201 10.79 -13.04 -18.35
CA GLY A 201 10.30 -12.19 -17.26
C GLY A 201 8.76 -12.11 -17.23
N ILE A 202 8.10 -11.94 -18.38
CA ILE A 202 6.62 -11.94 -18.45
C ILE A 202 6.04 -13.30 -18.02
N SER A 203 6.65 -14.40 -18.46
CA SER A 203 6.25 -15.76 -18.08
C SER A 203 6.38 -15.99 -16.56
N GLN A 204 7.52 -15.63 -15.98
CA GLN A 204 7.77 -15.74 -14.55
C GLN A 204 6.85 -14.84 -13.72
N LEU A 205 6.59 -13.61 -14.19
CA LEU A 205 5.66 -12.70 -13.54
C LEU A 205 4.24 -13.28 -13.48
N SER A 206 3.80 -13.93 -14.56
CA SER A 206 2.51 -14.63 -14.58
C SER A 206 2.45 -15.80 -13.60
N THR A 207 3.60 -16.46 -13.37
CA THR A 207 3.75 -17.51 -12.38
C THR A 207 3.67 -16.94 -10.98
N ILE A 208 4.36 -15.82 -10.71
CA ILE A 208 4.33 -15.11 -9.41
C ILE A 208 2.90 -14.75 -9.00
N LYS A 209 2.11 -14.23 -9.95
CA LYS A 209 0.69 -13.90 -9.70
C LYS A 209 -0.11 -15.11 -9.21
N LYS A 210 0.16 -16.29 -9.74
CA LYS A 210 -0.52 -17.56 -9.43
C LYS A 210 -0.05 -18.23 -8.13
N LEU A 211 1.01 -17.73 -7.47
CA LEU A 211 1.43 -18.31 -6.19
C LEU A 211 0.30 -18.22 -5.15
N ALA A 212 0.13 -19.33 -4.42
CA ALA A 212 -0.76 -19.39 -3.29
C ALA A 212 -0.28 -18.47 -2.15
N PRO A 213 -1.19 -17.93 -1.33
CA PRO A 213 -0.81 -17.16 -0.15
C PRO A 213 0.00 -18.03 0.83
N ILE A 214 1.02 -17.44 1.46
CA ILE A 214 1.92 -18.13 2.41
C ILE A 214 1.15 -18.70 3.60
N TYR A 215 0.22 -17.90 4.14
CA TYR A 215 -0.48 -18.24 5.37
C TYR A 215 -1.84 -18.88 5.08
N PRO A 216 -2.15 -20.05 5.68
CA PRO A 216 -3.45 -20.65 5.58
C PRO A 216 -4.50 -19.79 6.30
N TRP A 217 -5.76 -19.97 5.94
CA TRP A 217 -6.87 -19.15 6.44
C TRP A 217 -7.02 -19.16 7.97
N TYR A 218 -6.72 -20.29 8.64
CA TYR A 218 -6.80 -20.39 10.09
C TYR A 218 -5.80 -19.45 10.80
N VAL A 219 -4.59 -19.31 10.27
CA VAL A 219 -3.54 -18.45 10.86
C VAL A 219 -3.96 -16.99 10.77
N LYS A 220 -4.54 -16.59 9.63
CA LYS A 220 -5.10 -15.24 9.44
C LYS A 220 -6.28 -14.98 10.38
N MET A 221 -7.15 -15.97 10.58
CA MET A 221 -8.26 -15.86 11.54
C MET A 221 -7.75 -15.62 12.97
N PHE A 222 -6.75 -16.39 13.40
CA PHE A 222 -6.15 -16.20 14.72
C PHE A 222 -5.44 -14.84 14.85
N SER A 223 -4.78 -14.35 13.79
CA SER A 223 -4.15 -13.03 13.84
C SER A 223 -5.18 -11.91 13.96
N TYR A 224 -6.33 -12.00 13.28
CA TYR A 224 -7.43 -11.04 13.42
C TYR A 224 -7.99 -11.05 14.84
N ALA A 225 -8.30 -12.23 15.36
CA ALA A 225 -8.84 -12.39 16.70
C ALA A 225 -7.88 -11.86 17.79
N LEU A 226 -6.58 -12.18 17.66
CA LEU A 226 -5.56 -11.76 18.62
C LEU A 226 -5.29 -10.24 18.53
N ALA A 227 -5.30 -9.67 17.32
CA ALA A 227 -5.17 -8.23 17.13
C ALA A 227 -6.33 -7.48 17.80
N SER A 228 -7.58 -7.91 17.56
CA SER A 228 -8.76 -7.31 18.20
C SER A 228 -8.74 -7.45 19.72
N MET A 229 -8.31 -8.60 20.24
CA MET A 229 -8.15 -8.83 21.69
C MET A 229 -7.11 -7.88 22.31
N ALA A 230 -5.98 -7.66 21.64
CA ALA A 230 -4.91 -6.81 22.14
C ALA A 230 -5.28 -5.32 22.07
N VAL A 231 -6.00 -4.89 21.03
CA VAL A 231 -6.39 -3.49 20.83
C VAL A 231 -7.41 -3.02 21.88
N ALA A 232 -8.31 -3.89 22.35
CA ALA A 232 -9.32 -3.52 23.34
C ALA A 232 -8.74 -2.85 24.61
N PRO A 233 -7.79 -3.47 25.35
CA PRO A 233 -7.16 -2.83 26.50
C PRO A 233 -6.11 -1.77 26.13
N LEU A 234 -5.40 -1.94 25.01
CA LEU A 234 -4.28 -1.06 24.65
C LEU A 234 -4.71 0.31 24.12
N ALA A 235 -5.75 0.35 23.28
CA ALA A 235 -6.18 1.58 22.60
C ALA A 235 -7.42 2.22 23.25
N PHE A 236 -8.31 1.41 23.82
CA PHE A 236 -9.63 1.86 24.28
C PHE A 236 -9.86 1.66 25.78
N SER A 237 -8.80 1.38 26.54
CA SER A 237 -8.86 1.14 27.99
C SER A 237 -9.93 0.12 28.40
N GLY A 238 -10.19 -0.89 27.56
CA GLY A 238 -11.15 -1.96 27.82
C GLY A 238 -10.65 -2.94 28.89
N GLY A 239 -11.57 -3.56 29.61
CA GLY A 239 -11.24 -4.64 30.54
C GLY A 239 -10.95 -5.96 29.83
N TRP A 240 -10.60 -6.97 30.63
CA TRP A 240 -10.37 -8.34 30.13
C TRP A 240 -11.64 -8.97 29.52
N LYS A 241 -12.82 -8.58 29.99
CA LYS A 241 -14.10 -9.07 29.46
C LYS A 241 -14.31 -8.60 28.03
N GLU A 242 -14.07 -7.32 27.78
CA GLU A 242 -14.10 -6.70 26.46
C GLU A 242 -13.07 -7.36 25.54
N ALA A 243 -11.85 -7.59 26.03
CA ALA A 243 -10.80 -8.25 25.25
C ALA A 243 -11.22 -9.65 24.76
N PHE A 244 -11.79 -10.48 25.64
CA PHE A 244 -12.29 -11.81 25.25
C PHE A 244 -13.45 -11.71 24.26
N LEU A 245 -14.38 -10.78 24.45
CA LEU A 245 -15.48 -10.59 23.51
C LEU A 245 -14.98 -10.13 22.13
N SER A 246 -14.02 -9.20 22.10
CA SER A 246 -13.38 -8.71 20.88
C SER A 246 -12.56 -9.78 20.16
N PHE A 247 -12.00 -10.76 20.88
CA PHE A 247 -11.35 -11.92 20.26
C PHE A 247 -12.33 -12.71 19.39
N PHE A 248 -13.50 -13.08 19.93
CA PHE A 248 -14.52 -13.83 19.19
C PHE A 248 -15.13 -13.01 18.06
N LEU A 249 -15.41 -11.73 18.30
CA LEU A 249 -15.94 -10.84 17.27
C LEU A 249 -14.93 -10.63 16.14
N GLY A 250 -13.64 -10.41 16.43
CA GLY A 250 -12.59 -10.32 15.42
C GLY A 250 -12.46 -11.60 14.57
N ALA A 251 -12.64 -12.78 15.17
CA ALA A 251 -12.67 -14.05 14.43
C ALA A 251 -13.89 -14.14 13.48
N ILE A 252 -15.07 -13.70 13.93
CA ILE A 252 -16.29 -13.66 13.10
C ILE A 252 -16.15 -12.65 11.96
N VAL A 253 -15.56 -11.48 12.25
CA VAL A 253 -15.26 -10.45 11.25
C VAL A 253 -14.37 -11.03 10.14
N TYR A 254 -13.29 -11.73 10.50
CA TYR A 254 -12.46 -12.43 9.51
C TYR A 254 -13.23 -13.49 8.73
N PHE A 255 -14.13 -14.24 9.38
CA PHE A 255 -14.95 -15.23 8.69
C PHE A 255 -15.84 -14.58 7.63
N LEU A 256 -16.49 -13.45 7.94
CA LEU A 256 -17.27 -12.67 6.97
C LEU A 256 -16.39 -12.17 5.82
N GLU A 257 -15.16 -11.72 6.11
CA GLU A 257 -14.17 -11.33 5.10
C GLU A 257 -13.77 -12.49 4.19
N LEU A 258 -13.58 -13.68 4.74
CA LEU A 258 -13.26 -14.88 3.98
C LEU A 258 -14.41 -15.25 3.02
N LEU A 259 -15.67 -15.11 3.44
CA LEU A 259 -16.82 -15.28 2.55
C LEU A 259 -16.83 -14.22 1.45
N GLY A 260 -16.58 -12.95 1.80
CA GLY A 260 -16.47 -11.85 0.85
C GLY A 260 -15.37 -12.05 -0.19
N SER A 261 -14.24 -12.64 0.20
CA SER A 261 -13.12 -12.91 -0.71
C SER A 261 -13.46 -13.95 -1.78
N LYS A 262 -14.42 -14.84 -1.52
CA LYS A 262 -14.89 -15.85 -2.49
C LYS A 262 -15.89 -15.28 -3.50
N PHE A 263 -16.62 -14.24 -3.14
CA PHE A 263 -17.63 -13.62 -4.01
C PHE A 263 -17.28 -12.15 -4.26
N THR A 264 -16.69 -11.86 -5.42
CA THR A 264 -16.19 -10.52 -5.79
C THR A 264 -17.23 -9.41 -5.59
N GLU A 265 -18.50 -9.66 -5.92
CA GLU A 265 -19.59 -8.70 -5.79
C GLU A 265 -19.91 -8.32 -4.34
N PHE A 266 -19.62 -9.21 -3.38
CA PHE A 266 -19.91 -8.99 -1.96
C PHE A 266 -18.80 -8.27 -1.22
N ARG A 267 -17.61 -8.08 -1.82
CA ARG A 267 -16.45 -7.47 -1.15
C ARG A 267 -16.78 -6.11 -0.50
N ASN A 268 -17.54 -5.27 -1.19
CA ASN A 268 -17.90 -3.93 -0.70
C ASN A 268 -18.96 -3.97 0.41
N ILE A 269 -19.77 -5.03 0.49
CA ILE A 269 -20.88 -5.14 1.45
C ILE A 269 -20.40 -5.78 2.76
N VAL A 270 -19.32 -6.55 2.71
CA VAL A 270 -18.78 -7.30 3.86
C VAL A 270 -18.36 -6.39 5.01
N GLU A 271 -17.74 -5.24 4.70
CA GLU A 271 -17.39 -4.25 5.72
C GLU A 271 -18.64 -3.76 6.46
N PHE A 272 -19.68 -3.38 5.71
CA PHE A 272 -20.95 -2.93 6.29
C PHE A 272 -21.66 -4.03 7.10
N THR A 273 -21.72 -5.27 6.60
CA THR A 273 -22.38 -6.37 7.30
C THR A 273 -21.62 -6.79 8.55
N SER A 274 -20.29 -6.75 8.52
CA SER A 274 -19.46 -7.01 9.70
C SER A 274 -19.68 -5.96 10.79
N ALA A 275 -19.76 -4.68 10.43
CA ALA A 275 -20.04 -3.60 11.37
C ALA A 275 -21.43 -3.71 12.00
N LEU A 276 -22.45 -4.04 11.19
CA LEU A 276 -23.81 -4.29 11.69
C LEU A 276 -23.84 -5.46 12.67
N PHE A 277 -23.18 -6.56 12.33
CA PHE A 277 -23.14 -7.75 13.18
C PHE A 277 -22.43 -7.47 14.52
N VAL A 278 -21.26 -6.83 14.47
CA VAL A 278 -20.50 -6.43 15.67
C VAL A 278 -21.32 -5.49 16.55
N SER A 279 -21.97 -4.49 15.95
CA SER A 279 -22.79 -3.52 16.69
C SER A 279 -23.99 -4.19 17.36
N PHE A 280 -24.65 -5.13 16.69
CA PHE A 280 -25.78 -5.87 17.23
C PHE A 280 -25.38 -6.71 18.46
N VAL A 281 -24.25 -7.43 18.37
CA VAL A 281 -23.74 -8.24 19.49
C VAL A 281 -23.27 -7.34 20.64
N ALA A 282 -22.55 -6.26 20.35
CA ALA A 282 -22.10 -5.31 21.37
C ALA A 282 -23.27 -4.62 22.08
N ALA A 283 -24.32 -4.23 21.35
CA ALA A 283 -25.52 -3.65 21.93
C ALA A 283 -26.26 -4.64 22.84
N SER A 284 -26.34 -5.91 22.43
CA SER A 284 -26.98 -6.97 23.23
C SER A 284 -26.25 -7.25 24.55
N LEU A 285 -24.97 -6.93 24.63
CA LEU A 285 -24.12 -7.14 25.81
C LEU A 285 -23.76 -5.83 26.53
N SER A 286 -24.38 -4.71 26.14
CA SER A 286 -24.03 -3.37 26.64
C SER A 286 -24.17 -3.19 28.15
N ASP A 287 -25.00 -4.01 28.82
CA ASP A 287 -25.13 -4.02 30.27
C ASP A 287 -23.89 -4.57 31.01
N TYR A 288 -23.06 -5.37 30.32
CA TYR A 288 -21.91 -6.08 30.93
C TYR A 288 -20.55 -5.58 30.47
N VAL A 289 -20.49 -4.93 29.31
CA VAL A 289 -19.24 -4.50 28.66
C VAL A 289 -19.38 -3.10 28.08
N CYS A 290 -18.24 -2.39 27.97
CA CYS A 290 -18.23 -1.09 27.31
C CYS A 290 -18.45 -1.22 25.79
N TYR A 291 -19.60 -0.74 25.31
CA TYR A 291 -19.98 -0.78 23.88
C TYR A 291 -18.90 -0.21 22.96
N GLY A 292 -18.37 0.99 23.26
CA GLY A 292 -17.41 1.68 22.41
C GLY A 292 -16.08 0.92 22.26
N SER A 293 -15.57 0.37 23.36
CA SER A 293 -14.32 -0.39 23.35
C SER A 293 -14.45 -1.66 22.51
N VAL A 294 -15.54 -2.41 22.65
CA VAL A 294 -15.77 -3.67 21.93
C VAL A 294 -15.94 -3.45 20.43
N VAL A 295 -16.77 -2.47 20.03
CA VAL A 295 -17.03 -2.21 18.60
C VAL A 295 -15.76 -1.77 17.88
N LEU A 296 -15.03 -0.80 18.44
CA LEU A 296 -13.83 -0.25 17.81
C LEU A 296 -12.69 -1.28 17.76
N SER A 297 -12.48 -2.05 18.83
CA SER A 297 -11.44 -3.08 18.85
C SER A 297 -11.75 -4.29 17.95
N SER A 298 -13.03 -4.65 17.79
CA SER A 298 -13.43 -5.75 16.90
C SER A 298 -13.30 -5.39 15.42
N LEU A 299 -13.52 -4.11 15.05
CA LEU A 299 -13.46 -3.63 13.67
C LEU A 299 -12.09 -3.05 13.27
N VAL A 300 -11.14 -2.96 14.20
CA VAL A 300 -9.85 -2.29 13.99
C VAL A 300 -9.08 -2.80 12.76
N VAL A 301 -9.19 -4.09 12.43
CA VAL A 301 -8.44 -4.72 11.33
C VAL A 301 -9.02 -4.38 9.96
N ILE A 302 -10.31 -4.01 9.90
CA ILE A 302 -10.99 -3.65 8.65
C ILE A 302 -10.83 -2.17 8.33
N LEU A 303 -10.56 -1.33 9.34
CA LEU A 303 -10.37 0.10 9.13
C LEU A 303 -9.14 0.33 8.23
N PRO A 304 -9.28 1.13 7.16
CA PRO A 304 -8.20 1.42 6.21
C PRO A 304 -7.09 2.29 6.81
#